data_AF-A0A3B0LZW6-F1
#
_entry.id   AF-A0A3B0LZW6-F1
#
_cell.length_a   1.000
_cell.length_b   1.000
_cell.length_c   1.000
_cell.angle_alpha   90.00
_cell.angle_beta   90.00
_cell.angle_gamma   90.00
#
_symmetry.space_group_name_H-M   'P 1'
#
loop_
_entity.id
_entity.type
_entity.pdbx_description
1 polymer ?
#
loop_
_entity_poly.entity_id
_entity_poly.type
_entity_poly.pdbx_seq_one_letter_code
_entity_poly.pdbx_strand_id
1 'polypeptide(L)'
;MAQESDLEKTEEPTARKKEKAKEDGQVVRSRELSSFFMLIAGVSLFWVCGHYCYQKLHILFSQTFYFNKYILYNSHLLPKLVFESIKVGLNALLPIIAGLVLIAFAAPSFLGGIHINFKSIKFDWKKLNPISGLKRIFSIPALAELFKALLEVILVSIGISLFVWVNLPHFYHLVTEPRYLALTQATQLMIFAAYIAIFMLIPLIGFDLIYQLVSHLKKLIMTRQEIKDEFKQQEGDSHIKARIRQQQREISRRRMIADVPKADVIIANLTHYAVALQYDNQNMQAPKVLAKGLD
;
A
#
# COMPACT_ATOMS: atom_id res chain seq x y z
N MET A 1 -13.94 -12.94 26.25
CA MET A 1 -14.51 -13.68 25.10
C MET A 1 -13.77 -13.47 23.76
N ALA A 2 -12.90 -12.46 23.59
CA ALA A 2 -12.13 -12.28 22.34
C ALA A 2 -10.73 -12.91 22.35
N GLN A 3 -10.28 -13.50 23.46
CA GLN A 3 -8.92 -14.06 23.61
C GLN A 3 -8.84 -15.58 23.35
N GLU A 4 -9.95 -16.32 23.39
CA GLU A 4 -9.95 -17.77 23.10
C GLU A 4 -9.90 -18.09 21.60
N SER A 5 -10.34 -17.18 20.73
CA SER A 5 -10.36 -17.39 19.27
C SER A 5 -8.98 -17.33 18.60
N ASP A 6 -8.00 -16.65 19.19
CA ASP A 6 -6.67 -16.50 18.57
C ASP A 6 -5.80 -17.75 18.74
N LEU A 7 -6.10 -18.63 19.70
CA LEU A 7 -5.39 -19.90 19.90
C LEU A 7 -5.75 -20.97 18.86
N GLU A 8 -6.89 -20.86 18.18
CA GLU A 8 -7.34 -21.81 17.16
C GLU A 8 -6.84 -21.48 15.74
N LYS A 9 -6.16 -20.33 15.56
CA LYS A 9 -5.64 -19.86 14.27
C LYS A 9 -4.26 -20.48 14.02
N THR A 10 -4.23 -21.57 13.27
CA THR A 10 -2.99 -22.30 12.95
C THR A 10 -2.73 -22.43 11.45
N GLU A 11 -3.73 -22.20 10.61
CA GLU A 11 -3.65 -22.48 9.18
C GLU A 11 -3.24 -21.24 8.37
N GLU A 12 -2.46 -21.46 7.30
CA GLU A 12 -2.00 -20.38 6.44
C GLU A 12 -3.17 -19.68 5.71
N PRO A 13 -3.08 -18.36 5.46
CA PRO A 13 -4.12 -17.63 4.74
C PRO A 13 -4.26 -18.09 3.29
N THR A 14 -5.49 -18.36 2.88
CA THR A 14 -5.88 -18.63 1.49
C THR A 14 -5.59 -17.43 0.58
N ALA A 15 -5.48 -17.69 -0.73
CA ALA A 15 -5.26 -16.62 -1.74
C ALA A 15 -6.37 -15.56 -1.69
N ARG A 16 -7.62 -15.98 -1.49
CA ARG A 16 -8.79 -15.10 -1.39
C ARG A 16 -8.77 -14.24 -0.12
N LYS A 17 -8.37 -14.77 1.04
CA LYS A 17 -8.19 -13.94 2.25
C LYS A 17 -7.11 -12.87 2.05
N LYS A 18 -6.00 -13.20 1.37
CA LYS A 18 -4.96 -12.21 1.00
C LYS A 18 -5.49 -11.14 0.05
N GLU A 19 -6.28 -11.51 -0.96
CA GLU A 19 -6.88 -10.58 -1.91
C GLU A 19 -7.90 -9.66 -1.23
N LYS A 20 -8.80 -10.20 -0.42
CA LYS A 20 -9.78 -9.43 0.36
C LYS A 20 -9.11 -8.46 1.33
N ALA A 21 -8.02 -8.88 1.99
CA ALA A 21 -7.23 -7.99 2.84
C ALA A 21 -6.65 -6.81 2.04
N LYS A 22 -6.19 -7.03 0.81
CA LYS A 22 -5.73 -5.95 -0.09
C LYS A 22 -6.88 -5.04 -0.52
N GLU A 23 -8.04 -5.59 -0.89
CA GLU A 23 -9.24 -4.81 -1.25
C GLU A 23 -9.72 -3.92 -0.10
N ASP A 24 -9.69 -4.45 1.13
CA ASP A 24 -10.04 -3.71 2.33
C ASP A 24 -8.94 -2.73 2.77
N GLY A 25 -7.83 -2.64 2.04
CA GLY A 25 -6.72 -1.71 2.28
C GLY A 25 -5.82 -2.11 3.45
N GLN A 26 -5.91 -3.35 3.92
CA GLN A 26 -5.05 -3.90 4.97
C GLN A 26 -3.72 -4.35 4.38
N VAL A 27 -2.88 -3.38 4.04
CA VAL A 27 -1.52 -3.61 3.53
C VAL A 27 -0.49 -3.34 4.61
N VAL A 28 0.65 -4.03 4.55
CA VAL A 28 1.79 -3.77 5.43
C VAL A 28 2.29 -2.36 5.15
N ARG A 29 2.42 -1.54 6.20
CA ARG A 29 2.98 -0.19 6.10
C ARG A 29 3.88 0.06 7.29
N SER A 30 5.15 0.34 7.01
CA SER A 30 6.09 0.87 8.01
C SER A 30 6.21 2.38 7.83
N ARG A 31 5.87 3.08 8.91
CA ARG A 31 6.09 4.51 9.01
C ARG A 31 7.59 4.82 9.02
N GLU A 32 8.38 4.03 9.75
CA GLU A 32 9.83 4.24 9.86
C GLU A 32 10.55 4.05 8.54
N LEU A 33 10.17 3.04 7.75
CA LEU A 33 10.75 2.86 6.42
C LEU A 33 10.43 4.03 5.49
N SER A 34 9.21 4.58 5.57
CA SER A 34 8.81 5.72 4.76
C SER A 34 9.61 6.98 5.14
N SER A 35 9.76 7.23 6.45
CA SER A 35 10.60 8.32 6.97
C SER A 35 12.06 8.16 6.54
N PHE A 36 12.61 6.94 6.60
CA PHE A 36 13.98 6.64 6.18
C PHE A 36 14.22 6.94 4.71
N PHE A 37 13.33 6.49 3.81
CA PHE A 37 13.45 6.81 2.40
C PHE A 37 13.36 8.32 2.15
N MET A 38 12.48 9.03 2.85
CA MET A 38 12.39 10.49 2.76
C MET A 38 13.68 11.19 3.21
N LEU A 39 14.32 10.71 4.27
CA LEU A 39 15.58 11.27 4.76
C LEU A 39 16.74 10.99 3.79
N ILE A 40 16.92 9.75 3.33
CA ILE A 40 17.95 9.40 2.32
C ILE A 40 17.75 10.23 1.07
N ALA A 41 16.51 10.29 0.58
CA ALA A 41 16.13 11.08 -0.57
C ALA A 41 16.47 12.54 -0.41
N GLY A 42 16.08 13.15 0.71
CA GLY A 42 16.34 14.55 1.00
C GLY A 42 17.83 14.85 0.95
N VAL A 43 18.64 14.08 1.68
CA VAL A 43 20.11 14.26 1.69
C VAL A 43 20.71 14.05 0.30
N SER A 44 20.27 13.02 -0.43
CA SER A 44 20.74 12.74 -1.80
C SER A 44 20.38 13.86 -2.78
N LEU A 45 19.16 14.39 -2.70
CA LEU A 45 18.71 15.52 -3.51
C LEU A 45 19.47 16.79 -3.17
N PHE A 46 19.75 17.05 -1.88
CA PHE A 46 20.62 18.15 -1.48
C PHE A 46 22.06 17.98 -1.98
N TRP A 47 22.59 16.76 -2.03
CA TRP A 47 23.91 16.50 -2.61
C TRP A 47 23.92 16.83 -4.11
N VAL A 48 22.99 16.24 -4.88
CA VAL A 48 22.97 16.34 -6.34
C VAL A 48 22.54 17.73 -6.81
N CYS A 49 21.48 18.28 -6.22
CA CYS A 49 20.91 19.57 -6.60
C CYS A 49 21.51 20.75 -5.83
N GLY A 50 22.37 20.52 -4.82
CA GLY A 50 22.90 21.56 -3.94
C GLY A 50 23.67 22.64 -4.70
N HIS A 51 24.51 22.25 -5.65
CA HIS A 51 25.25 23.22 -6.48
C HIS A 51 24.32 24.10 -7.32
N TYR A 52 23.30 23.50 -7.94
CA TYR A 52 22.28 24.23 -8.69
C TYR A 52 21.50 25.20 -7.79
N CYS A 53 21.08 24.77 -6.61
CA CYS A 53 20.40 25.61 -5.63
C CYS A 53 21.29 26.78 -5.19
N TYR A 54 22.56 26.50 -4.89
CA TYR A 54 23.55 27.51 -4.51
C TYR A 54 23.70 28.59 -5.60
N GLN A 55 23.85 28.20 -6.86
CA GLN A 55 23.97 29.15 -7.97
C GLN A 55 22.73 30.04 -8.11
N LYS A 56 21.52 29.45 -8.03
CA LYS A 56 20.26 30.21 -8.13
C LYS A 56 20.07 31.17 -6.96
N LEU A 57 20.37 30.72 -5.73
CA LEU A 57 20.33 31.58 -4.55
C LEU A 57 21.38 32.68 -4.61
N HIS A 58 22.59 32.39 -5.10
CA HIS A 58 23.62 33.39 -5.31
C HIS A 58 23.17 34.48 -6.30
N ILE A 59 22.52 34.10 -7.41
CA ILE A 59 21.93 35.06 -8.36
C ILE A 59 20.83 35.88 -7.67
N LEU A 60 19.93 35.23 -6.95
CA LEU A 60 18.85 35.88 -6.22
C LEU A 60 19.37 36.94 -5.24
N PHE A 61 20.34 36.58 -4.41
CA PHE A 61 20.93 37.48 -3.43
C PHE A 61 21.74 38.60 -4.08
N SER A 62 22.55 38.30 -5.10
CA SER A 62 23.33 39.33 -5.79
C SER A 62 22.43 40.35 -6.51
N GLN A 63 21.29 39.92 -7.07
CA GLN A 63 20.33 40.83 -7.71
C GLN A 63 19.51 41.63 -6.70
N THR A 64 19.12 41.02 -5.57
CA THR A 64 18.23 41.66 -4.59
C THR A 64 18.97 42.57 -3.62
N PHE A 65 20.22 42.23 -3.27
CA PHE A 65 21.06 43.06 -2.39
C PHE A 65 21.91 44.08 -3.15
N TYR A 66 21.95 44.03 -4.48
CA TYR A 66 22.56 45.10 -5.26
C TYR A 66 21.64 46.31 -5.32
N PHE A 67 22.03 47.39 -4.64
CA PHE A 67 21.26 48.61 -4.59
C PHE A 67 21.35 49.38 -5.92
N ASN A 68 20.31 49.24 -6.75
CA ASN A 68 20.24 49.96 -8.03
C ASN A 68 19.38 51.22 -7.90
N LYS A 69 20.04 52.39 -7.95
CA LYS A 69 19.38 53.71 -7.91
C LYS A 69 18.29 53.87 -8.99
N TYR A 70 18.45 53.24 -10.15
CA TYR A 70 17.46 53.29 -11.25
C TYR A 70 16.11 52.68 -10.87
N ILE A 71 16.10 51.63 -10.04
CA ILE A 71 14.89 50.97 -9.57
C ILE A 71 14.17 51.86 -8.54
N LEU A 72 14.93 52.64 -7.77
CA LEU A 72 14.39 53.59 -6.80
C LEU A 72 13.58 54.70 -7.49
N TYR A 73 14.09 55.23 -8.60
CA TYR A 73 13.43 56.27 -9.39
C TYR A 73 12.29 55.76 -10.29
N ASN A 74 12.21 54.44 -10.51
CA ASN A 74 11.21 53.81 -11.36
C ASN A 74 10.45 52.73 -10.59
N SER A 75 9.57 53.16 -9.68
CA SER A 75 8.86 52.27 -8.75
C SER A 75 7.97 51.21 -9.43
N HIS A 76 7.62 51.39 -10.72
CA HIS A 76 6.88 50.38 -11.50
C HIS A 76 7.73 49.13 -11.84
N LEU A 77 9.06 49.19 -11.69
CA LEU A 77 9.96 48.06 -11.93
C LEU A 77 10.10 47.14 -10.70
N LEU A 78 9.76 47.62 -9.51
CA LEU A 78 9.81 46.86 -8.25
C LEU A 78 8.97 45.57 -8.30
N PRO A 79 7.69 45.60 -8.72
CA PRO A 79 6.88 44.37 -8.82
C PRO A 79 7.50 43.33 -9.75
N LYS A 80 8.10 43.76 -10.87
CA LYS A 80 8.78 42.87 -11.81
C LYS A 80 10.02 42.22 -11.18
N LEU A 81 10.81 42.99 -10.44
CA LEU A 81 11.97 42.46 -9.71
C LEU A 81 11.54 41.42 -8.67
N VAL A 82 10.50 41.73 -7.88
CA VAL A 82 9.96 40.79 -6.87
C VAL A 82 9.47 39.50 -7.54
N PHE A 83 8.76 39.61 -8.66
CA PHE A 83 8.27 38.45 -9.38
C PHE A 83 9.40 37.56 -9.91
N GLU A 84 10.44 38.15 -10.52
CA GLU A 84 11.61 37.39 -10.98
C GLU A 84 12.36 36.75 -9.81
N SER A 85 12.50 37.47 -8.67
CA SER A 85 13.11 36.92 -7.45
C SER A 85 12.34 35.71 -6.92
N ILE A 86 11.00 35.79 -6.86
CA ILE A 86 10.16 34.65 -6.47
C ILE A 86 10.34 33.48 -7.43
N LYS A 87 10.34 33.75 -8.75
CA LYS A 87 10.52 32.73 -9.78
C LYS A 87 11.87 32.03 -9.68
N VAL A 88 12.95 32.77 -9.44
CA VAL A 88 14.30 32.19 -9.23
C VAL A 88 14.32 31.34 -7.96
N GLY A 89 13.73 31.83 -6.85
CA GLY A 89 13.64 31.07 -5.60
C GLY A 89 12.84 29.77 -5.75
N LEU A 90 11.67 29.83 -6.41
CA LEU A 90 10.84 28.65 -6.69
C LEU A 90 11.60 27.66 -7.58
N ASN A 91 12.24 28.12 -8.66
CA ASN A 91 13.00 27.26 -9.55
C ASN A 91 14.23 26.63 -8.88
N ALA A 92 14.80 27.27 -7.86
CA ALA A 92 15.89 26.70 -7.07
C ALA A 92 15.41 25.49 -6.25
N LEU A 93 14.24 25.61 -5.61
CA LEU A 93 13.68 24.58 -4.73
C LEU A 93 12.90 23.49 -5.49
N LEU A 94 12.42 23.80 -6.69
CA LEU A 94 11.61 22.90 -7.52
C LEU A 94 12.16 21.47 -7.62
N PRO A 95 13.45 21.22 -7.97
CA PRO A 95 13.95 19.85 -8.10
C PRO A 95 13.92 19.07 -6.79
N ILE A 96 14.20 19.73 -5.66
CA ILE A 96 14.17 19.10 -4.33
C ILE A 96 12.73 18.77 -3.93
N ILE A 97 11.81 19.73 -4.08
CA ILE A 97 10.40 19.53 -3.76
C ILE A 97 9.80 18.44 -4.65
N ALA A 98 10.04 18.50 -5.97
CA ALA A 98 9.54 17.50 -6.90
C ALA A 98 10.08 16.10 -6.57
N GLY A 99 11.38 15.98 -6.29
CA GLY A 99 12.00 14.71 -5.90
C GLY A 99 11.41 14.14 -4.60
N LEU A 100 11.23 14.99 -3.57
CA LEU A 100 10.62 14.58 -2.31
C LEU A 100 9.15 14.18 -2.47
N VAL A 101 8.39 14.87 -3.31
CA VAL A 101 6.99 14.52 -3.61
C VAL A 101 6.93 13.15 -4.29
N LEU A 102 7.80 12.88 -5.27
CA LEU A 102 7.87 11.56 -5.92
C LEU A 102 8.14 10.46 -4.89
N ILE A 103 9.04 10.71 -3.94
CA ILE A 103 9.43 9.73 -2.93
C ILE A 103 8.35 9.56 -1.86
N ALA A 104 7.62 10.63 -1.51
CA ALA A 104 6.47 10.53 -0.62
C ALA A 104 5.35 9.62 -1.19
N PHE A 105 5.19 9.57 -2.51
CA PHE A 105 4.27 8.62 -3.18
C PHE A 105 4.89 7.22 -3.36
N ALA A 106 6.19 7.14 -3.66
CA ALA A 106 6.86 5.88 -3.93
C ALA A 106 7.15 5.06 -2.66
N ALA A 107 7.55 5.71 -1.56
CA ALA A 107 8.01 5.04 -0.34
C ALA A 107 6.94 4.15 0.32
N PRO A 108 5.67 4.59 0.49
CA PRO A 108 4.61 3.72 1.03
C PRO A 108 4.30 2.51 0.13
N SER A 109 4.55 2.67 -1.18
CA SER A 109 4.29 1.64 -2.19
C SER A 109 5.30 0.49 -2.13
N PHE A 110 6.48 0.70 -1.53
CA PHE A 110 7.55 -0.30 -1.47
C PHE A 110 7.19 -1.54 -0.64
N LEU A 111 6.42 -1.38 0.43
CA LEU A 111 5.97 -2.48 1.30
C LEU A 111 4.59 -3.01 0.93
N GLY A 112 3.64 -2.10 0.72
CA GLY A 112 2.22 -2.43 0.62
C GLY A 112 1.68 -2.51 -0.79
N GLY A 113 2.44 -2.06 -1.80
CA GLY A 113 1.93 -1.82 -3.14
C GLY A 113 1.00 -0.60 -3.22
N ILE A 114 0.64 -0.21 -4.45
CA ILE A 114 -0.32 0.86 -4.71
C ILE A 114 -1.72 0.25 -4.73
N HIS A 115 -2.50 0.52 -3.69
CA HIS A 115 -3.90 0.10 -3.60
C HIS A 115 -4.79 1.29 -3.25
N ILE A 116 -5.75 1.57 -4.14
CA ILE A 116 -6.74 2.63 -3.95
C ILE A 116 -8.00 1.98 -3.40
N ASN A 117 -8.28 2.21 -2.12
CA ASN A 117 -9.52 1.74 -1.49
C ASN A 117 -10.47 2.93 -1.24
N PHE A 118 -11.51 3.03 -2.07
CA PHE A 118 -12.56 4.04 -1.93
C PHE A 118 -13.47 3.81 -0.70
N LYS A 119 -13.52 2.59 -0.14
CA LYS A 119 -14.33 2.30 1.06
C LYS A 119 -13.80 3.03 2.30
N SER A 120 -12.49 3.28 2.36
CA SER A 120 -11.83 3.96 3.49
C SER A 120 -12.09 5.47 3.56
N ILE A 121 -12.66 6.07 2.51
CA ILE A 121 -12.97 7.51 2.41
C ILE A 121 -14.29 7.86 3.13
N LYS A 122 -15.07 6.85 3.54
CA LYS A 122 -16.33 7.08 4.27
C LYS A 122 -16.07 7.78 5.60
N PHE A 123 -16.82 8.85 5.84
CA PHE A 123 -16.80 9.58 7.10
C PHE A 123 -17.32 8.69 8.23
N ASP A 124 -16.51 8.50 9.28
CA ASP A 124 -16.83 7.63 10.41
C ASP A 124 -16.78 8.42 11.71
N TRP A 125 -17.95 8.78 12.24
CA TRP A 125 -18.13 9.51 13.50
C TRP A 125 -17.45 8.82 14.69
N LYS A 126 -17.30 7.50 14.66
CA LYS A 126 -16.66 6.76 15.77
C LYS A 126 -15.17 7.06 15.88
N LYS A 127 -14.51 7.45 14.78
CA LYS A 127 -13.08 7.82 14.77
C LYS A 127 -12.81 9.20 15.36
N LEU A 128 -13.83 10.06 15.49
CA LEU A 128 -13.73 11.41 16.04
C LEU A 128 -13.92 11.48 17.57
N ASN A 129 -14.17 10.35 18.23
CA ASN A 129 -14.41 10.35 19.67
C ASN A 129 -13.09 10.63 20.45
N PRO A 130 -13.02 11.75 21.20
CA PRO A 130 -11.80 12.16 21.91
C PRO A 130 -11.39 11.20 23.04
N ILE A 131 -12.36 10.50 23.65
CA ILE A 131 -12.09 9.55 24.75
C ILE A 131 -11.32 8.33 24.20
N SER A 132 -11.71 7.81 23.03
CA SER A 132 -10.96 6.74 22.36
C SER A 132 -9.58 7.21 21.87
N GLY A 133 -9.45 8.49 21.50
CA GLY A 133 -8.17 9.10 21.15
C GLY A 133 -7.20 9.13 22.33
N LEU A 134 -7.65 9.62 23.48
CA LEU A 134 -6.85 9.65 24.72
C LEU A 134 -6.42 8.26 25.17
N LYS A 135 -7.34 7.27 25.14
CA LYS A 135 -7.01 5.87 25.47
C LYS A 135 -5.95 5.29 24.52
N ARG A 136 -5.93 5.70 23.26
CA ARG A 136 -4.93 5.27 22.28
C ARG A 136 -3.55 5.91 22.56
N ILE A 137 -3.52 7.16 23.00
CA ILE A 137 -2.28 7.85 23.39
C ILE A 137 -1.66 7.23 24.65
N PHE A 138 -2.48 6.83 25.63
CA PHE A 138 -2.03 6.14 26.86
C PHE A 138 -2.19 4.62 26.77
N SER A 139 -1.80 4.04 25.63
CA SER A 139 -1.88 2.59 25.40
C SER A 139 -0.49 1.93 25.40
N ILE A 140 -0.44 0.61 25.63
CA ILE A 140 0.79 -0.18 25.55
C ILE A 140 1.52 0.01 24.20
N PRO A 141 0.82 0.05 23.04
CA PRO A 141 1.44 0.40 21.76
C PRO A 141 2.12 1.78 21.74
N ALA A 142 1.54 2.79 22.38
CA ALA A 142 2.13 4.13 22.42
C ALA A 142 3.41 4.16 23.28
N LEU A 143 3.45 3.40 24.37
CA LEU A 143 4.67 3.23 25.16
C LEU A 143 5.78 2.54 24.35
N ALA A 144 5.43 1.55 23.53
CA ALA A 144 6.37 0.89 22.64
C ALA A 144 6.89 1.83 21.53
N GLU A 145 6.04 2.71 20.99
CA GLU A 145 6.47 3.77 20.06
C GLU A 145 7.42 4.78 20.73
N LEU A 146 7.14 5.19 21.97
CA LEU A 146 8.03 6.07 22.73
C LEU A 146 9.40 5.41 22.95
N PHE A 147 9.41 4.15 23.35
CA PHE A 147 10.67 3.40 23.53
C PHE A 147 11.47 3.32 22.23
N LYS A 148 10.81 3.07 21.09
CA LYS A 148 11.47 3.09 19.77
C LYS A 148 12.06 4.46 19.46
N ALA A 149 11.30 5.53 19.64
CA ALA A 149 11.79 6.89 19.42
C ALA A 149 13.00 7.24 20.30
N LEU A 150 13.02 6.77 21.56
CA LEU A 150 14.17 6.96 22.44
C LEU A 150 15.41 6.20 21.94
N LEU A 151 15.24 4.97 21.47
CA LEU A 151 16.32 4.20 20.86
C LEU A 151 16.87 4.87 19.59
N GLU A 152 16.01 5.45 18.75
CA GLU A 152 16.45 6.22 17.57
C GLU A 152 17.35 7.38 17.96
N VAL A 153 16.92 8.17 18.94
CA VAL A 153 17.71 9.30 19.43
C VAL A 153 19.06 8.83 19.95
N ILE A 154 19.09 7.77 20.77
CA ILE A 154 20.34 7.23 21.32
C ILE A 154 21.27 6.75 20.19
N LEU A 155 20.76 5.98 19.23
CA LEU A 155 21.54 5.46 18.10
C LEU A 155 22.12 6.60 17.25
N VAL A 156 21.31 7.59 16.91
CA VAL A 156 21.74 8.76 16.14
C VAL A 156 22.76 9.58 16.93
N SER A 157 22.52 9.84 18.21
CA SER A 157 23.45 10.57 19.08
C SER A 157 24.80 9.87 19.19
N ILE A 158 24.83 8.55 19.34
CA ILE A 158 26.09 7.78 19.37
C ILE A 158 26.82 7.92 18.04
N GLY A 159 26.13 7.70 16.91
CA GLY A 159 26.75 7.78 15.58
C GLY A 159 27.30 9.16 15.26
N ILE A 160 26.54 10.23 15.55
CA ILE A 160 26.99 11.61 15.34
C ILE A 160 28.14 11.95 16.29
N SER A 161 28.06 11.56 17.56
CA SER A 161 29.14 11.87 18.53
C SER A 161 30.46 11.19 18.13
N LEU A 162 30.40 9.93 17.68
CA LEU A 162 31.57 9.22 17.14
C LEU A 162 32.08 9.88 15.86
N PHE A 163 31.19 10.26 14.93
CA PHE A 163 31.59 10.96 13.72
C PHE A 163 32.30 12.28 14.02
N VAL A 164 31.76 13.08 14.94
CA VAL A 164 32.36 14.34 15.36
C VAL A 164 33.70 14.11 16.03
N TRP A 165 33.82 13.09 16.90
CA TRP A 165 35.09 12.75 17.55
C TRP A 165 36.17 12.39 16.53
N VAL A 166 35.85 11.53 15.56
CA VAL A 166 36.81 11.08 14.54
C VAL A 166 37.20 12.22 13.59
N ASN A 167 36.25 13.10 13.24
CA ASN A 167 36.48 14.21 12.31
C ASN A 167 36.86 15.52 13.01
N LEU A 168 37.07 15.50 14.32
CA LEU A 168 37.40 16.68 15.13
C LEU A 168 38.63 17.44 14.60
N PRO A 169 39.72 16.77 14.14
CA PRO A 169 40.84 17.44 13.48
C PRO A 169 40.45 18.14 12.17
N HIS A 170 39.53 17.56 11.38
CA HIS A 170 39.05 18.19 10.14
C HIS A 170 38.22 19.44 10.43
N PHE A 171 37.43 19.43 11.51
CA PHE A 171 36.72 20.63 11.98
C PHE A 171 37.65 21.76 12.39
N TYR A 172 38.80 21.46 13.01
CA TYR A 172 39.81 22.49 13.29
C TYR A 172 40.50 23.00 12.02
N HIS A 173 40.75 22.11 11.05
CA HIS A 173 41.41 22.50 9.80
C HIS A 173 40.58 23.49 8.97
N LEU A 174 39.26 23.35 9.00
CA LEU A 174 38.32 24.26 8.33
C LEU A 174 38.51 25.73 8.69
N VAL A 175 39.02 26.04 9.89
CA VAL A 175 39.23 27.42 10.36
C VAL A 175 40.41 28.08 9.64
N THR A 176 41.40 27.31 9.20
CA THR A 176 42.61 27.83 8.55
C THR A 176 42.55 27.77 7.02
N GLU A 177 41.50 27.17 6.46
CA GLU A 177 41.34 27.03 5.01
C GLU A 177 40.81 28.31 4.32
N PRO A 178 41.13 28.49 3.01
CA PRO A 178 40.49 29.51 2.19
C PRO A 178 38.96 29.32 2.13
N ARG A 179 38.23 30.44 2.23
CA ARG A 179 36.76 30.48 2.36
C ARG A 179 35.98 29.53 1.44
N TYR A 180 36.35 29.45 0.16
CA TYR A 180 35.64 28.60 -0.80
C TYR A 180 35.86 27.11 -0.55
N LEU A 181 37.11 26.72 -0.27
CA LEU A 181 37.47 25.33 0.04
C LEU A 181 36.83 24.91 1.38
N ALA A 182 36.93 25.77 2.39
CA ALA A 182 36.31 25.53 3.69
C ALA A 182 34.80 25.29 3.57
N LEU A 183 34.09 26.07 2.75
CA LEU A 183 32.66 25.88 2.52
C LEU A 183 32.36 24.52 1.87
N THR A 184 33.12 24.14 0.85
CA THR A 184 32.94 22.84 0.17
C THR A 184 33.19 21.67 1.11
N GLN A 185 34.29 21.70 1.89
CA GLN A 185 34.60 20.64 2.85
C GLN A 185 33.59 20.58 3.99
N ALA A 186 33.14 21.73 4.50
CA ALA A 186 32.10 21.78 5.53
C ALA A 186 30.79 21.15 5.03
N THR A 187 30.37 21.46 3.79
CA THR A 187 29.17 20.85 3.21
C THR A 187 29.33 19.33 3.05
N GLN A 188 30.51 18.84 2.64
CA GLN A 188 30.76 17.41 2.57
C GLN A 188 30.67 16.74 3.95
N LEU A 189 31.32 17.31 4.97
CA LEU A 189 31.23 16.79 6.35
C LEU A 189 29.80 16.77 6.86
N MET A 190 29.00 17.81 6.59
CA MET A 190 27.58 17.84 6.97
C MET A 190 26.78 16.74 6.27
N ILE A 191 27.02 16.50 4.99
CA ILE A 191 26.31 15.44 4.26
C ILE A 191 26.72 14.05 4.75
N PHE A 192 28.01 13.82 5.00
CA PHE A 192 28.48 12.56 5.59
C PHE A 192 27.89 12.33 6.98
N ALA A 193 27.84 13.37 7.83
CA ALA A 193 27.19 13.30 9.14
C ALA A 193 25.70 12.92 9.01
N ALA A 194 25.00 13.52 8.05
CA ALA A 194 23.59 13.21 7.79
C ALA A 194 23.39 11.75 7.34
N TYR A 195 24.24 11.22 6.46
CA TYR A 195 24.18 9.81 6.08
C TYR A 195 24.48 8.87 7.24
N ILE A 196 25.44 9.20 8.10
CA ILE A 196 25.72 8.40 9.30
C ILE A 196 24.49 8.38 10.21
N ALA A 197 23.88 9.54 10.48
CA ALA A 197 22.65 9.62 11.27
C ALA A 197 21.54 8.73 10.68
N ILE A 198 21.35 8.76 9.36
CA ILE A 198 20.33 7.95 8.68
C ILE A 198 20.67 6.46 8.75
N PHE A 199 21.92 6.07 8.50
CA PHE A 199 22.33 4.66 8.50
C PHE A 199 22.32 4.03 9.90
N MET A 200 22.51 4.82 10.96
CA MET A 200 22.32 4.35 12.33
C MET A 200 20.88 3.89 12.63
N LEU A 201 19.90 4.31 11.84
CA LEU A 201 18.50 3.88 11.98
C LEU A 201 18.21 2.52 11.33
N ILE A 202 19.08 2.04 10.43
CA ILE A 202 18.86 0.79 9.67
C ILE A 202 18.53 -0.41 10.57
N PRO A 203 19.25 -0.68 11.69
CA PRO A 203 18.95 -1.82 12.55
C PRO A 203 17.53 -1.76 13.13
N LEU A 204 17.09 -0.57 13.55
CA LEU A 204 15.76 -0.38 14.13
C LEU A 204 14.66 -0.51 13.08
N ILE A 205 14.87 0.08 11.90
CA ILE A 205 13.95 -0.04 10.76
C ILE A 205 13.83 -1.50 10.35
N GLY A 206 14.94 -2.22 10.22
CA GLY A 206 14.94 -3.64 9.88
C GLY A 206 14.13 -4.47 10.88
N PHE A 207 14.28 -4.20 12.18
CA PHE A 207 13.48 -4.84 13.22
C PHE A 207 11.98 -4.50 13.11
N ASP A 208 11.64 -3.21 12.92
CA ASP A 208 10.25 -2.76 12.75
C ASP A 208 9.59 -3.38 11.50
N LEU A 209 10.34 -3.52 10.41
CA LEU A 209 9.88 -4.20 9.19
C LEU A 209 9.53 -5.66 9.43
N ILE A 210 10.44 -6.42 10.04
CA ILE A 210 10.22 -7.83 10.36
C ILE A 210 9.01 -7.96 11.28
N TYR A 211 8.94 -7.13 12.33
CA TYR A 211 7.81 -7.13 13.26
C TYR A 211 6.48 -6.86 12.56
N GLN A 212 6.43 -5.89 11.65
CA GLN A 212 5.21 -5.56 10.92
C GLN A 212 4.81 -6.63 9.89
N LEU A 213 5.77 -7.22 9.19
CA LEU A 213 5.52 -8.34 8.28
C LEU A 213 4.94 -9.53 9.05
N VAL A 214 5.57 -9.92 10.16
CA VAL A 214 5.10 -11.01 11.02
C VAL A 214 3.74 -10.69 11.64
N SER A 215 3.52 -9.46 12.13
CA SER A 215 2.25 -9.02 12.70
C SER A 215 1.12 -9.04 11.66
N HIS A 216 1.41 -8.61 10.43
CA HIS A 216 0.45 -8.65 9.33
C HIS A 216 0.10 -10.09 8.94
N LEU A 217 1.09 -10.95 8.79
CA LEU A 217 0.86 -12.37 8.51
C LEU A 217 0.04 -13.02 9.63
N LYS A 218 0.36 -12.76 10.90
CA LYS A 218 -0.41 -13.27 12.06
C LYS A 218 -1.88 -12.86 12.02
N LYS A 219 -2.19 -11.64 11.56
CA LYS A 219 -3.58 -11.18 11.39
C LYS A 219 -4.32 -11.91 10.26
N LEU A 220 -3.59 -12.46 9.29
CA LEU A 220 -4.17 -13.21 8.17
C LEU A 220 -4.37 -14.70 8.47
N ILE A 221 -3.65 -15.28 9.44
CA ILE A 221 -3.79 -16.70 9.82
C ILE A 221 -5.26 -17.05 10.05
N MET A 222 -5.65 -18.23 9.59
CA MET A 222 -7.01 -18.73 9.60
C MET A 222 -7.18 -19.89 10.58
N THR A 223 -8.39 -20.10 11.06
CA THR A 223 -8.77 -21.36 11.71
C THR A 223 -9.17 -22.37 10.63
N ARG A 224 -9.13 -23.67 10.96
CA ARG A 224 -9.67 -24.72 10.07
C ARG A 224 -11.14 -24.50 9.71
N GLN A 225 -11.91 -23.93 10.64
CA GLN A 225 -13.31 -23.62 10.41
C GLN A 225 -13.48 -22.46 9.42
N GLU A 226 -12.69 -21.39 9.55
CA GLU A 226 -12.70 -20.27 8.59
C GLU A 226 -12.40 -20.74 7.16
N ILE A 227 -11.43 -21.65 6.97
CA ILE A 227 -11.09 -22.19 5.66
C ILE A 227 -12.28 -22.98 5.07
N LYS A 228 -12.89 -23.86 5.87
CA LYS A 228 -14.07 -24.63 5.41
C LYS A 228 -15.22 -23.72 5.02
N ASP A 229 -15.47 -22.66 5.79
CA ASP A 229 -16.54 -21.72 5.52
C ASP A 229 -16.23 -20.85 4.29
N GLU A 230 -14.97 -20.49 4.05
CA GLU A 230 -14.55 -19.81 2.83
C GLU A 230 -14.74 -20.70 1.59
N PHE A 231 -14.36 -21.98 1.66
CA PHE A 231 -14.61 -22.95 0.59
C PHE A 231 -16.11 -23.10 0.30
N LYS A 232 -16.95 -23.21 1.35
CA LYS A 232 -18.41 -23.25 1.19
C LYS A 232 -18.97 -21.99 0.55
N GLN A 233 -18.42 -20.81 0.85
CA GLN A 233 -18.86 -19.56 0.23
C GLN A 233 -18.43 -19.45 -1.25
N GLN A 234 -17.30 -20.05 -1.61
CA GLN A 234 -16.74 -19.95 -2.96
C GLN A 234 -17.35 -20.98 -3.91
N GLU A 235 -17.46 -22.23 -3.46
CA GLU A 235 -18.06 -23.31 -4.25
C GLU A 235 -19.57 -23.43 -4.04
N GLY A 236 -20.14 -22.77 -3.03
CA GLY A 236 -21.51 -23.02 -2.58
C GLY A 236 -21.59 -24.30 -1.75
N ASP A 237 -22.60 -24.38 -0.88
CA ASP A 237 -22.82 -25.59 -0.07
C ASP A 237 -23.07 -26.80 -0.99
N SER A 238 -22.29 -27.86 -0.80
CA SER A 238 -22.40 -29.11 -1.55
C SER A 238 -23.81 -29.69 -1.45
N HIS A 239 -24.47 -29.54 -0.29
CA HIS A 239 -25.85 -29.97 -0.08
C HIS A 239 -26.82 -29.15 -0.93
N ILE A 240 -26.61 -27.84 -1.06
CA ILE A 240 -27.44 -26.97 -1.91
C ILE A 240 -27.21 -27.32 -3.39
N LYS A 241 -25.96 -27.51 -3.83
CA LYS A 241 -25.64 -27.95 -5.20
C LYS A 241 -26.24 -29.32 -5.53
N ALA A 242 -26.25 -30.25 -4.58
CA ALA A 242 -26.89 -31.56 -4.74
C ALA A 242 -28.42 -31.42 -4.85
N ARG A 243 -29.04 -30.58 -4.01
CA ARG A 243 -30.49 -30.31 -4.02
C ARG A 243 -30.96 -29.65 -5.31
N ILE A 244 -30.20 -28.68 -5.83
CA ILE A 244 -30.47 -28.05 -7.14
C ILE A 244 -30.40 -29.10 -8.25
N ARG A 245 -29.36 -29.95 -8.26
CA ARG A 245 -29.25 -31.04 -9.25
C ARG A 245 -30.41 -32.03 -9.17
N GLN A 246 -30.89 -32.34 -7.96
CA GLN A 246 -32.05 -33.20 -7.76
C GLN A 246 -33.33 -32.54 -8.31
N GLN A 247 -33.60 -31.28 -7.98
CA GLN A 247 -34.75 -30.55 -8.52
C GLN A 247 -34.70 -30.41 -10.04
N GLN A 248 -33.52 -30.17 -10.62
CA GLN A 248 -33.35 -30.11 -12.08
C GLN A 248 -33.72 -31.44 -12.75
N ARG A 249 -33.34 -32.58 -12.16
CA ARG A 249 -33.73 -33.92 -12.64
C ARG A 249 -35.24 -34.16 -12.50
N GLU A 250 -35.87 -33.68 -11.44
CA GLU A 250 -37.32 -33.79 -11.28
C GLU A 250 -38.08 -32.94 -12.31
N ILE A 251 -37.62 -31.71 -12.57
CA ILE A 251 -38.23 -30.84 -13.58
C ILE A 251 -38.05 -31.43 -14.99
N SER A 252 -36.87 -31.97 -15.32
CA SER A 252 -36.66 -32.61 -16.62
C SER A 252 -37.54 -33.86 -16.77
N ARG A 253 -37.69 -34.67 -15.72
CA ARG A 253 -38.59 -35.82 -15.72
C ARG A 253 -40.06 -35.40 -15.88
N ARG A 254 -40.49 -34.30 -15.22
CA ARG A 254 -41.85 -33.76 -15.40
C ARG A 254 -42.10 -33.25 -16.82
N ARG A 255 -41.14 -32.54 -17.43
CA ARG A 255 -41.23 -32.11 -18.84
C ARG A 255 -41.30 -33.30 -19.78
N MET A 256 -40.44 -34.29 -19.55
CA MET A 256 -40.45 -35.54 -20.30
C MET A 256 -41.81 -36.24 -20.22
N ILE A 257 -42.41 -36.34 -19.03
CA ILE A 257 -43.76 -36.92 -18.85
C ILE A 257 -44.83 -36.08 -19.55
N ALA A 258 -44.73 -34.74 -19.52
CA ALA A 258 -45.68 -33.85 -20.19
C ALA A 258 -45.64 -33.94 -21.73
N ASP A 259 -44.53 -34.41 -22.31
CA ASP A 259 -44.40 -34.64 -23.74
C ASP A 259 -44.87 -36.06 -24.17
N VAL A 260 -45.11 -36.98 -23.22
CA VAL A 260 -45.62 -38.34 -23.51
C VAL A 260 -46.96 -38.34 -24.26
N PRO A 261 -47.96 -37.50 -23.94
CA PRO A 261 -49.23 -37.47 -24.67
C PRO A 261 -49.11 -37.06 -26.15
N LYS A 262 -47.99 -36.47 -26.56
CA LYS A 262 -47.72 -36.08 -27.96
C LYS A 262 -47.06 -37.20 -28.77
N ALA A 263 -46.76 -38.35 -28.14
CA ALA A 263 -46.15 -39.48 -28.80
C ALA A 263 -47.18 -40.28 -29.60
N ASP A 264 -46.79 -40.70 -30.80
CA ASP A 264 -47.64 -41.49 -31.68
C ASP A 264 -47.57 -42.98 -31.33
N VAL A 265 -46.39 -43.45 -30.88
CA VAL A 265 -46.15 -44.84 -30.49
C VAL A 265 -45.27 -44.90 -29.24
N ILE A 266 -45.62 -45.80 -28.32
CA ILE A 266 -44.81 -46.16 -27.16
C ILE A 266 -44.31 -47.60 -27.35
N ILE A 267 -42.99 -47.77 -27.42
CA ILE A 267 -42.36 -49.09 -27.48
C ILE A 267 -41.92 -49.45 -26.06
N ALA A 268 -42.55 -50.47 -25.49
CA ALA A 268 -42.22 -50.98 -24.17
C ALA A 268 -41.65 -52.40 -24.26
N ASN A 269 -40.55 -52.64 -23.56
CA ASN A 269 -40.08 -53.97 -23.21
C ASN A 269 -40.63 -54.30 -21.82
N LEU A 270 -41.26 -55.47 -21.67
CA LEU A 270 -42.14 -55.90 -20.57
C LEU A 270 -41.63 -55.62 -19.14
N THR A 271 -40.33 -55.38 -18.92
CA THR A 271 -39.79 -55.14 -17.58
C THR A 271 -38.71 -54.07 -17.44
N HIS A 272 -38.19 -53.45 -18.51
CA HIS A 272 -36.94 -52.66 -18.38
C HIS A 272 -36.89 -51.31 -19.11
N TYR A 273 -37.64 -51.13 -20.20
CA TYR A 273 -37.48 -49.95 -21.04
C TYR A 273 -38.79 -49.55 -21.69
N ALA A 274 -39.11 -48.25 -21.64
CA ALA A 274 -40.19 -47.66 -22.42
C ALA A 274 -39.68 -46.44 -23.16
N VAL A 275 -39.90 -46.36 -24.47
CA VAL A 275 -39.50 -45.24 -25.33
C VAL A 275 -40.71 -44.71 -26.08
N ALA A 276 -40.98 -43.42 -25.93
CA ALA A 276 -42.07 -42.72 -26.62
C ALA A 276 -41.51 -41.99 -27.85
N LEU A 277 -42.05 -42.30 -29.02
CA LEU A 277 -41.63 -41.77 -30.32
C LEU A 277 -42.74 -40.93 -30.94
N GLN A 278 -42.34 -39.84 -31.60
CA GLN A 278 -43.20 -39.03 -32.45
C GLN A 278 -42.68 -39.07 -33.89
N TYR A 279 -43.57 -39.25 -34.85
CA TYR A 279 -43.24 -39.28 -36.27
C TYR A 279 -44.38 -38.74 -37.13
N ASP A 280 -44.14 -37.58 -37.75
CA ASP A 280 -45.02 -37.00 -38.76
C ASP A 280 -44.43 -37.21 -40.16
N ASN A 281 -45.12 -37.99 -40.99
CA ASN A 281 -44.70 -38.36 -42.34
C ASN A 281 -44.61 -37.17 -43.32
N GLN A 282 -45.23 -36.02 -42.99
CA GLN A 282 -45.18 -34.83 -43.85
C GLN A 282 -44.00 -33.92 -43.53
N ASN A 283 -43.55 -33.89 -42.27
CA ASN A 283 -42.59 -32.89 -41.78
C ASN A 283 -41.32 -33.48 -41.14
N MET A 284 -41.23 -34.80 -40.93
CA MET A 284 -40.09 -35.43 -40.24
C MET A 284 -39.37 -36.46 -41.12
N GLN A 285 -38.05 -36.30 -41.26
CA GLN A 285 -37.19 -37.27 -41.95
C GLN A 285 -36.85 -38.49 -41.08
N ALA A 286 -36.99 -38.40 -39.75
CA ALA A 286 -36.75 -39.50 -38.82
C ALA A 286 -37.62 -39.34 -37.56
N PRO A 287 -37.99 -40.45 -36.88
CA PRO A 287 -38.71 -40.41 -35.62
C PRO A 287 -37.92 -39.69 -34.52
N LYS A 288 -38.59 -38.86 -33.72
CA LYS A 288 -37.99 -38.16 -32.58
C LYS A 288 -38.35 -38.85 -31.27
N VAL A 289 -37.35 -39.09 -30.42
CA VAL A 289 -37.55 -39.61 -29.06
C VAL A 289 -38.03 -38.47 -28.17
N LEU A 290 -39.26 -38.58 -27.66
CA LEU A 290 -39.85 -37.59 -26.75
C LEU A 290 -39.60 -37.92 -25.28
N ALA A 291 -39.69 -39.19 -24.91
CA ALA A 291 -39.48 -39.66 -23.55
C ALA A 291 -38.81 -41.03 -23.53
N LYS A 292 -38.01 -41.28 -22.49
CA LYS A 292 -37.50 -42.61 -22.18
C LYS A 292 -37.62 -42.89 -20.67
N GLY A 293 -38.25 -44.00 -20.34
CA GLY A 293 -38.34 -44.57 -19.00
C GLY A 293 -37.35 -45.72 -18.88
N LEU A 294 -36.58 -45.71 -17.81
CA LEU A 294 -35.72 -46.79 -17.35
C LEU A 294 -36.09 -47.02 -15.88
N ASP A 295 -36.41 -48.26 -15.54
CA ASP A 295 -36.48 -48.72 -14.15
C ASP A 295 -35.10 -49.24 -13.71
#